data_AF-A0A9C9Y6Q6-F1
#
_entry.id   AF-A0A9C9Y6Q6-F1
#
_cell.length_a   1.000
_cell.length_b   1.000
_cell.length_c   1.000
_cell.angle_alpha   90.00
_cell.angle_beta   90.00
_cell.angle_gamma   90.00
#
_symmetry.space_group_name_H-M   'P 1'
#
loop_
_entity.id
_entity.type
_entity.pdbx_description
1 polymer ?
#
loop_
_entity_poly.entity_id
_entity_poly.type
_entity_poly.pdbx_seq_one_letter_code
_entity_poly.pdbx_strand_id
1 'polypeptide(L)'
;MKKPILIALLITFSLFLNAQIINKGTLKIIDGTTVYFGEVYTNDASATHDNEGNLHLNSDFINNGTITASANADTANGITYFDSPTNVNAATNNIQHILGTNKVIFENLEINMTGTNAKGVLVADNMELIVENSINLVNKDLRLENKAQLIQLHTGTNANLGNSNLLRDQQGTT
;
A
#
# COMPACT_ATOMS: atom_id res chain seq x y z
N MET A 1 40.56 36.30 -40.87
CA MET A 1 40.69 35.23 -39.87
C MET A 1 39.29 34.77 -39.45
N LYS A 2 38.94 33.49 -39.66
CA LYS A 2 37.64 32.93 -39.23
C LYS A 2 37.80 32.35 -37.82
N LYS A 3 36.96 32.77 -36.86
CA LYS A 3 36.96 32.22 -35.50
C LYS A 3 36.07 30.96 -35.45
N PRO A 4 36.53 29.84 -34.89
CA PRO A 4 35.68 28.67 -34.71
C PRO A 4 34.67 28.91 -33.59
N ILE A 5 33.43 28.47 -33.79
CA ILE A 5 32.38 28.46 -32.77
C ILE A 5 32.37 27.06 -32.17
N LEU A 6 32.57 26.97 -30.86
CA LEU A 6 32.41 25.73 -30.09
C LEU A 6 30.95 25.64 -29.64
N ILE A 7 30.23 24.63 -30.12
CA ILE A 7 28.88 24.29 -29.63
C ILE A 7 29.05 23.17 -28.61
N ALA A 8 28.76 23.46 -27.34
CA ALA A 8 28.70 22.46 -26.28
C ALA A 8 27.23 22.03 -26.09
N LEU A 9 26.93 20.77 -26.35
CA LEU A 9 25.62 20.16 -26.09
C LEU A 9 25.67 19.51 -24.69
N LEU A 10 24.97 20.10 -23.73
CA LEU A 10 24.83 19.57 -22.38
C LEU A 10 23.60 18.65 -22.33
N ILE A 11 23.80 17.35 -22.32
CA ILE A 11 22.73 16.36 -22.13
C ILE A 11 22.64 16.07 -20.63
N THR A 12 21.66 16.65 -19.94
CA THR A 12 21.37 16.32 -18.54
C THR A 12 20.52 15.05 -18.50
N PHE A 13 21.11 13.94 -18.07
CA PHE A 13 20.38 12.70 -17.81
C PHE A 13 19.75 12.77 -16.43
N SER A 14 18.48 13.19 -16.34
CA SER A 14 17.72 13.12 -15.10
C SER A 14 17.39 11.65 -14.81
N LEU A 15 18.15 11.02 -13.92
CA LEU A 15 17.75 9.75 -13.35
C LEU A 15 16.50 10.00 -12.51
N PHE A 16 15.34 9.52 -12.97
CA PHE A 16 14.15 9.43 -12.14
C PHE A 16 14.43 8.40 -11.05
N LEU A 17 14.98 8.86 -9.91
CA LEU A 17 14.97 8.08 -8.69
C LEU A 17 13.50 8.03 -8.24
N ASN A 18 12.89 6.84 -8.26
CA ASN A 18 11.60 6.66 -7.59
C ASN A 18 11.84 6.94 -6.10
N ALA A 19 11.11 7.90 -5.54
CA ALA A 19 11.16 8.13 -4.10
C ALA A 19 10.54 6.91 -3.42
N GLN A 20 11.17 6.45 -2.33
CA GLN A 20 10.76 5.26 -1.60
C GLN A 20 11.16 5.38 -0.14
N ILE A 21 10.32 4.86 0.75
CA ILE A 21 10.59 4.69 2.17
C ILE A 21 10.94 3.23 2.40
N ILE A 22 12.16 2.96 2.87
CA ILE A 22 12.64 1.60 3.12
C ILE A 22 12.95 1.43 4.60
N ASN A 23 12.18 0.57 5.27
CA ASN A 23 12.51 0.11 6.62
C ASN A 23 13.52 -1.04 6.52
N LYS A 24 14.68 -0.89 7.17
CA LYS A 24 15.74 -1.92 7.27
C LYS A 24 15.94 -2.45 8.70
N GLY A 25 15.14 -1.98 9.65
CA GLY A 25 15.21 -2.35 11.06
C GLY A 25 13.79 -2.51 11.62
N THR A 26 13.52 -1.92 12.78
CA THR A 26 12.18 -1.89 13.35
C THR A 26 11.55 -0.52 13.12
N LEU A 27 10.42 -0.49 12.42
CA LEU A 27 9.53 0.66 12.39
C LEU A 27 8.32 0.34 13.24
N LYS A 28 8.17 1.04 14.38
CA LYS A 28 6.99 0.97 15.23
C LYS A 28 6.19 2.26 15.14
N ILE A 29 4.93 2.17 14.76
CA ILE A 29 3.96 3.25 14.87
C ILE A 29 3.13 2.97 16.11
N ILE A 30 3.33 3.76 17.16
CA ILE A 30 2.68 3.55 18.45
C ILE A 30 1.22 4.03 18.44
N ASP A 31 0.42 3.49 19.35
CA ASP A 31 -0.98 3.89 19.57
C ASP A 31 -1.16 5.41 19.67
N GLY A 32 -2.26 5.93 19.12
CA GLY A 32 -2.57 7.36 19.05
C GLY A 32 -1.67 8.18 18.11
N THR A 33 -0.79 7.55 17.33
CA THR A 33 0.06 8.22 16.33
C THR A 33 -0.52 8.05 14.93
N THR A 34 -0.50 9.13 14.14
CA THR A 34 -0.83 9.09 12.70
C THR A 34 0.41 9.36 11.86
N VAL A 35 0.69 8.50 10.88
CA VAL A 35 1.84 8.60 9.98
C VAL A 35 1.35 8.56 8.53
N TYR A 36 1.97 9.35 7.66
CA TYR A 36 1.65 9.43 6.23
C TYR A 36 2.86 9.07 5.38
N PHE A 37 2.70 8.07 4.51
CA PHE A 37 3.67 7.70 3.48
C PHE A 37 3.11 8.06 2.10
N GLY A 38 3.65 9.15 1.54
CA GLY A 38 3.30 9.61 0.19
C GLY A 38 3.90 8.77 -0.93
N GLU A 39 4.99 8.07 -0.63
CA GLU A 39 5.78 7.28 -1.56
C GLU A 39 5.68 5.79 -1.22
N VAL A 40 6.17 4.92 -2.12
CA VAL A 40 6.20 3.47 -1.90
C VAL A 40 6.88 3.15 -0.57
N TYR A 41 6.22 2.33 0.25
CA TYR A 41 6.80 1.83 1.49
C TYR A 41 7.27 0.38 1.32
N THR A 42 8.47 0.08 1.79
CA THR A 42 9.04 -1.27 1.77
C THR A 42 9.59 -1.66 3.12
N ASN A 43 9.03 -2.74 3.67
CA ASN A 43 9.57 -3.44 4.82
C ASN A 43 10.53 -4.52 4.32
N ASP A 44 11.84 -4.28 4.46
CA ASP A 44 12.89 -5.13 3.91
C ASP A 44 12.97 -6.50 4.60
N ALA A 45 13.68 -7.47 4.01
CA ALA A 45 13.60 -8.88 4.40
C ALA A 45 13.95 -9.17 5.88
N SER A 46 14.87 -8.40 6.46
CA SER A 46 15.26 -8.52 7.88
C SER A 46 14.55 -7.53 8.80
N ALA A 47 13.61 -6.75 8.27
CA ALA A 47 12.96 -5.65 8.97
C ALA A 47 11.64 -6.09 9.61
N THR A 48 11.25 -5.37 10.66
CA THR A 48 9.97 -5.53 11.36
C THR A 48 9.17 -4.25 11.24
N HIS A 49 7.91 -4.37 10.82
CA HIS A 49 6.92 -3.30 10.88
C HIS A 49 5.89 -3.64 11.95
N ASP A 50 5.73 -2.74 12.92
CA ASP A 50 4.80 -2.87 14.04
C ASP A 50 3.83 -1.68 14.01
N ASN A 51 2.55 -1.92 13.76
CA ASN A 51 1.55 -0.86 13.58
C ASN A 51 0.46 -0.94 14.65
N GLU A 52 0.64 -0.16 15.71
CA GLU A 52 -0.36 0.11 16.76
C GLU A 52 -1.14 1.40 16.49
N GLY A 53 -0.58 2.33 15.71
CA GLY A 53 -1.24 3.57 15.32
C GLY A 53 -1.85 3.53 13.92
N ASN A 54 -2.12 4.71 13.37
CA ASN A 54 -2.77 4.88 12.08
C ASN A 54 -1.73 5.20 10.99
N LEU A 55 -1.67 4.35 9.97
CA LEU A 55 -0.77 4.46 8.83
C LEU A 55 -1.55 4.79 7.57
N HIS A 56 -1.29 5.95 6.98
CA HIS A 56 -1.84 6.36 5.69
C HIS A 56 -0.84 6.10 4.56
N LEU A 57 -1.29 5.37 3.54
CA LEU A 57 -0.54 5.00 2.37
C LEU A 57 -1.19 5.65 1.13
N ASN A 58 -0.37 6.35 0.36
CA ASN A 58 -0.78 6.94 -0.91
C ASN A 58 -0.07 6.26 -2.11
N SER A 59 0.66 5.18 -1.85
CA SER A 59 1.40 4.39 -2.83
C SER A 59 1.50 2.92 -2.41
N ASP A 60 2.23 2.12 -3.18
CA ASP A 60 2.35 0.67 -2.97
C ASP A 60 2.98 0.34 -1.60
N PHE A 61 2.51 -0.77 -1.02
CA PHE A 61 3.02 -1.36 0.21
C PHE A 61 3.70 -2.68 -0.10
N ILE A 62 5.01 -2.78 0.19
CA ILE A 62 5.81 -3.97 -0.09
C ILE A 62 6.28 -4.59 1.22
N ASN A 63 5.89 -5.84 1.49
CA ASN A 63 6.39 -6.58 2.65
C ASN A 63 7.26 -7.78 2.27
N ASN A 64 8.56 -7.63 2.51
CA ASN A 64 9.52 -8.73 2.42
C ASN A 64 9.97 -9.20 3.81
N GLY A 65 9.68 -8.43 4.86
CA GLY A 65 10.06 -8.71 6.24
C GLY A 65 8.93 -9.27 7.10
N THR A 66 8.99 -8.97 8.40
CA THR A 66 7.98 -9.36 9.39
C THR A 66 7.01 -8.20 9.65
N ILE A 67 5.72 -8.50 9.77
CA ILE A 67 4.72 -7.57 10.29
C ILE A 67 4.15 -8.14 11.59
N THR A 68 4.09 -7.28 12.61
CA THR A 68 3.33 -7.52 13.83
C THR A 68 2.15 -6.55 13.85
N ALA A 69 0.94 -7.07 13.73
CA ALA A 69 -0.27 -6.30 14.04
C ALA A 69 -0.49 -6.33 15.55
N SER A 70 -1.05 -5.24 16.08
CA SER A 70 -1.29 -5.11 17.51
C SER A 70 -2.64 -5.69 17.88
N ALA A 71 -2.65 -6.61 18.85
CA ALA A 71 -3.84 -7.26 19.39
C ALA A 71 -4.82 -6.33 20.14
N ASN A 72 -4.62 -5.02 20.10
CA ASN A 72 -5.62 -4.09 20.56
C ASN A 72 -6.68 -4.00 19.46
N ALA A 73 -7.76 -4.77 19.61
CA ALA A 73 -8.96 -4.77 18.75
C ALA A 73 -9.74 -3.44 18.78
N ASP A 74 -9.02 -2.32 18.90
CA ASP A 74 -9.51 -0.96 18.81
C ASP A 74 -9.76 -0.63 17.34
N THR A 75 -11.00 -0.28 17.01
CA THR A 75 -11.41 0.14 15.67
C THR A 75 -11.02 1.58 15.35
N ALA A 76 -10.43 2.34 16.28
CA ALA A 76 -9.97 3.71 16.09
C ALA A 76 -8.43 3.84 15.91
N ASN A 77 -7.69 2.76 16.15
CA ASN A 77 -6.23 2.70 16.06
C ASN A 77 -5.80 1.45 15.28
N GLY A 78 -4.49 1.32 14.99
CA GLY A 78 -3.97 0.21 14.19
C GLY A 78 -4.46 0.19 12.72
N ILE A 79 -5.07 1.28 12.23
CA ILE A 79 -5.69 1.29 10.91
C ILE A 79 -4.63 1.57 9.85
N THR A 80 -4.54 0.68 8.87
CA THR A 80 -3.81 0.95 7.63
C THR A 80 -4.80 1.46 6.58
N TYR A 81 -4.63 2.72 6.19
CA TYR A 81 -5.44 3.40 5.19
C TYR A 81 -4.75 3.37 3.83
N PHE A 82 -5.48 2.95 2.79
CA PHE A 82 -5.11 3.21 1.40
C PHE A 82 -5.90 4.41 0.87
N ASP A 83 -5.21 5.53 0.74
CA ASP A 83 -5.73 6.80 0.26
C ASP A 83 -5.30 7.07 -1.18
N SER A 84 -5.89 8.06 -1.84
CA SER A 84 -5.44 8.41 -3.20
C SER A 84 -4.12 9.18 -3.21
N PRO A 85 -3.22 8.92 -4.18
CA PRO A 85 -2.07 9.77 -4.43
C PRO A 85 -2.52 11.22 -4.66
N THR A 86 -1.86 12.17 -4.00
CA THR A 86 -2.14 13.61 -4.15
C THR A 86 -1.57 14.19 -5.44
N ASN A 87 -0.68 13.47 -6.14
CA ASN A 87 -0.12 13.86 -7.43
C ASN A 87 -0.94 13.30 -8.60
N VAL A 88 -1.85 14.12 -9.10
CA VAL A 88 -2.91 13.80 -10.07
C VAL A 88 -2.41 13.76 -11.53
N ASN A 89 -1.32 13.04 -11.83
CA ASN A 89 -0.79 12.97 -13.20
C ASN A 89 -0.47 11.56 -13.72
N ALA A 90 -1.24 10.55 -13.31
CA ALA A 90 -1.14 9.19 -13.86
C ALA A 90 -2.54 8.65 -14.27
N ALA A 91 -2.98 9.04 -15.46
CA ALA A 91 -3.88 8.21 -16.27
C ALA A 91 -3.10 6.90 -16.57
N THR A 92 -3.57 5.68 -16.32
CA THR A 92 -4.82 5.09 -16.82
C THR A 92 -5.36 3.94 -15.97
N ASN A 93 -4.74 3.62 -14.82
CA ASN A 93 -5.25 2.65 -13.82
C ASN A 93 -4.57 2.88 -12.48
N ASN A 94 -5.19 3.64 -11.58
CA ASN A 94 -4.59 3.98 -10.28
C ASN A 94 -4.99 2.94 -9.22
N ILE A 95 -4.50 1.72 -9.42
CA ILE A 95 -4.52 0.64 -8.44
C ILE A 95 -3.27 0.79 -7.60
N GLN A 96 -3.41 0.81 -6.26
CA GLN A 96 -2.28 0.61 -5.35
C GLN A 96 -2.07 -0.88 -5.11
N HIS A 97 -0.85 -1.30 -4.87
CA HIS A 97 -0.50 -2.70 -4.73
C HIS A 97 -0.07 -3.03 -3.31
N ILE A 98 -0.54 -4.18 -2.83
CA ILE A 98 0.07 -4.91 -1.73
C ILE A 98 0.94 -5.99 -2.36
N LEU A 99 2.25 -5.86 -2.17
CA LEU A 99 3.30 -6.64 -2.80
C LEU A 99 4.22 -7.29 -1.76
N GLY A 100 5.08 -8.19 -2.22
CA GLY A 100 6.19 -8.71 -1.44
C GLY A 100 6.29 -10.24 -1.50
N THR A 101 7.22 -10.78 -0.72
CA THR A 101 7.45 -12.24 -0.65
C THR A 101 6.78 -12.90 0.56
N ASN A 102 6.34 -12.10 1.53
CA ASN A 102 5.73 -12.58 2.78
C ASN A 102 4.27 -12.16 2.87
N LYS A 103 3.53 -12.85 3.75
CA LYS A 103 2.16 -12.43 4.10
C LYS A 103 2.15 -11.02 4.68
N VAL A 104 1.03 -10.33 4.49
CA VAL A 104 0.76 -9.01 5.06
C VAL A 104 -0.31 -9.15 6.14
N ILE A 105 -0.09 -8.51 7.28
CA ILE A 105 -1.02 -8.54 8.41
C ILE A 105 -1.35 -7.10 8.77
N PHE A 106 -2.63 -6.76 8.76
CA PHE A 106 -3.12 -5.48 9.29
C PHE A 106 -4.10 -5.76 10.43
N GLU A 107 -4.08 -4.91 11.46
CA GLU A 107 -5.11 -4.98 12.50
C GLU A 107 -6.47 -4.56 11.89
N ASN A 108 -6.51 -3.33 11.38
CA ASN A 108 -7.64 -2.80 10.64
C ASN A 108 -7.19 -2.34 9.24
N LEU A 109 -8.04 -2.53 8.23
CA LEU A 109 -7.82 -2.09 6.86
C LEU A 109 -8.93 -1.13 6.43
N GLU A 110 -8.57 0.04 5.94
CA GLU A 110 -9.51 0.94 5.26
C GLU A 110 -9.01 1.26 3.85
N ILE A 111 -9.91 1.14 2.86
CA ILE A 111 -9.68 1.60 1.49
C ILE A 111 -10.60 2.78 1.24
N ASN A 112 -10.00 3.96 1.13
CA ASN A 112 -10.71 5.23 0.95
C ASN A 112 -10.09 6.04 -0.21
N MET A 113 -9.94 5.40 -1.36
CA MET A 113 -9.32 6.02 -2.51
C MET A 113 -10.32 6.91 -3.27
N THR A 114 -10.33 8.21 -2.98
CA THR A 114 -11.26 9.19 -3.55
C THR A 114 -10.88 9.74 -4.94
N GLY A 115 -9.69 9.42 -5.45
CA GLY A 115 -9.21 9.85 -6.76
C GLY A 115 -10.12 9.37 -7.89
N THR A 116 -10.39 10.25 -8.86
CA THR A 116 -11.36 10.00 -9.96
C THR A 116 -11.09 8.70 -10.71
N ASN A 117 -9.81 8.39 -10.98
CA ASN A 117 -9.39 7.20 -11.71
C ASN A 117 -8.89 6.05 -10.81
N ALA A 118 -9.05 6.17 -9.49
CA ALA A 118 -8.69 5.11 -8.57
C ALA A 118 -9.58 3.89 -8.79
N LYS A 119 -8.97 2.71 -8.76
CA LYS A 119 -9.64 1.42 -8.91
C LYS A 119 -9.57 0.54 -7.65
N GLY A 120 -8.83 1.00 -6.64
CA GLY A 120 -8.71 0.36 -5.35
C GLY A 120 -7.32 -0.23 -5.13
N VAL A 121 -7.27 -1.30 -4.35
CA VAL A 121 -6.01 -1.94 -3.93
C VAL A 121 -5.97 -3.37 -4.47
N LEU A 122 -4.87 -3.76 -5.09
CA LEU A 122 -4.63 -5.12 -5.58
C LEU A 122 -3.62 -5.84 -4.70
N VAL A 123 -4.02 -6.97 -4.15
CA VAL A 123 -3.12 -7.93 -3.51
C VAL A 123 -2.55 -8.81 -4.63
N ALA A 124 -1.23 -8.78 -4.76
CA ALA A 124 -0.53 -9.49 -5.82
C ALA A 124 -0.62 -11.01 -5.68
N ASP A 125 -0.36 -11.71 -6.78
CA ASP A 125 -0.44 -13.16 -6.85
C ASP A 125 0.34 -13.86 -5.73
N ASN A 126 -0.21 -14.98 -5.25
CA ASN A 126 0.39 -15.87 -4.26
C ASN A 126 0.69 -15.21 -2.91
N MET A 127 0.09 -14.05 -2.63
CA MET A 127 0.17 -13.40 -1.32
C MET A 127 -1.02 -13.74 -0.41
N GLU A 128 -0.77 -13.71 0.89
CA GLU A 128 -1.80 -13.81 1.92
C GLU A 128 -1.91 -12.46 2.61
N LEU A 129 -3.09 -11.84 2.53
CA LEU A 129 -3.47 -10.67 3.31
C LEU A 129 -4.34 -11.12 4.48
N ILE A 130 -3.84 -10.94 5.69
CA ILE A 130 -4.60 -11.14 6.93
C ILE A 130 -5.07 -9.79 7.43
N VAL A 131 -6.36 -9.67 7.76
CA VAL A 131 -6.89 -8.52 8.50
C VAL A 131 -7.50 -9.03 9.79
N GLU A 132 -6.94 -8.63 10.94
CA GLU A 132 -7.21 -9.27 12.23
C GLU A 132 -8.50 -8.80 12.91
N ASN A 133 -9.02 -7.63 12.50
CA ASN A 133 -10.23 -7.05 13.07
C ASN A 133 -11.24 -6.59 12.00
N SER A 134 -11.03 -5.42 11.38
CA SER A 134 -12.05 -4.82 10.48
C SER A 134 -11.52 -4.51 9.08
N ILE A 135 -12.39 -4.71 8.08
CA ILE A 135 -12.17 -4.31 6.69
C ILE A 135 -13.23 -3.29 6.31
N ASN A 136 -12.79 -2.07 6.01
CA ASN A 136 -13.63 -0.95 5.62
C ASN A 136 -13.38 -0.55 4.16
N LEU A 137 -14.28 -0.94 3.26
CA LEU A 137 -14.20 -0.62 1.83
C LEU A 137 -15.03 0.62 1.51
N VAL A 138 -14.58 1.77 2.00
CA VAL A 138 -15.30 3.05 1.93
C VAL A 138 -15.39 3.54 0.49
N ASN A 139 -14.24 3.65 -0.19
CA ASN A 139 -14.14 4.06 -1.58
C ASN A 139 -13.15 3.17 -2.33
N LYS A 140 -13.64 2.48 -3.36
CA LYS A 140 -12.92 1.57 -4.28
C LYS A 140 -12.69 0.16 -3.71
N ASP A 141 -12.35 -0.74 -4.61
CA ASP A 141 -12.39 -2.18 -4.36
C ASP A 141 -11.09 -2.71 -3.72
N LEU A 142 -11.21 -3.79 -2.95
CA LEU A 142 -10.07 -4.67 -2.69
C LEU A 142 -10.08 -5.76 -3.77
N ARG A 143 -8.93 -6.03 -4.39
CA ARG A 143 -8.78 -6.94 -5.51
C ARG A 143 -7.74 -7.99 -5.17
N LEU A 144 -8.00 -9.25 -5.51
CA LEU A 144 -7.09 -10.38 -5.29
C LEU A 144 -6.66 -10.93 -6.65
N GLU A 145 -5.37 -10.88 -6.97
CA GLU A 145 -4.85 -11.44 -8.22
C GLU A 145 -4.62 -12.96 -8.07
N ASN A 146 -5.07 -13.75 -9.05
CA ASN A 146 -4.72 -15.16 -9.17
C ASN A 146 -4.92 -15.98 -7.87
N LYS A 147 -3.82 -16.35 -7.19
CA LYS A 147 -3.82 -17.16 -5.96
C LYS A 147 -3.78 -16.34 -4.68
N ALA A 148 -3.84 -15.01 -4.78
CA ALA A 148 -3.92 -14.15 -3.61
C ALA A 148 -5.11 -14.53 -2.71
N GLN A 149 -4.90 -14.45 -1.41
CA GLN A 149 -5.91 -14.77 -0.41
C GLN A 149 -6.12 -13.58 0.53
N LEU A 150 -7.39 -13.38 0.89
CA LEU A 150 -7.78 -12.55 2.03
C LEU A 150 -8.27 -13.48 3.13
N ILE A 151 -7.67 -13.37 4.32
CA ILE A 151 -8.13 -14.04 5.53
C ILE A 151 -8.54 -12.94 6.49
N GLN A 152 -9.84 -12.76 6.67
CA GLN A 152 -10.33 -11.90 7.72
C GLN A 152 -10.53 -12.72 8.99
N LEU A 153 -9.89 -12.26 10.06
CA LEU A 153 -10.18 -12.69 11.41
C LEU A 153 -11.02 -11.58 12.06
N HIS A 154 -12.00 -11.95 12.88
CA HIS A 154 -12.62 -11.03 13.83
C HIS A 154 -13.29 -11.86 14.92
N THR A 155 -13.37 -11.29 16.12
CA THR A 155 -14.17 -11.85 17.21
C THR A 155 -15.30 -10.92 17.55
N GLY A 156 -16.50 -11.45 17.77
CA GLY A 156 -17.67 -10.66 18.16
C GLY A 156 -18.50 -10.17 16.98
N THR A 157 -19.12 -9.00 17.11
CA THR A 157 -20.00 -8.44 16.08
C THR A 157 -19.17 -8.02 14.86
N ASN A 158 -19.70 -8.28 13.67
CA ASN A 158 -19.08 -7.85 12.43
C ASN A 158 -18.87 -6.31 12.43
N ALA A 159 -17.60 -5.91 12.34
CA ALA A 159 -17.17 -4.50 12.29
C ALA A 159 -16.84 -4.04 10.86
N ASN A 160 -17.01 -4.89 9.84
CA ASN A 160 -16.75 -4.52 8.46
C ASN A 160 -17.79 -3.53 7.95
N LEU A 161 -17.33 -2.49 7.28
CA LEU A 161 -18.15 -1.49 6.62
C LEU A 161 -17.72 -1.37 5.15
N GLY A 162 -18.59 -0.84 4.29
CA GLY A 162 -18.17 -0.48 2.94
C GLY A 162 -19.29 -0.45 1.93
N ASN A 163 -19.05 0.35 0.89
CA ASN A 163 -19.93 0.48 -0.27
C ASN A 163 -19.26 -0.06 -1.56
N SER A 164 -18.06 -0.63 -1.43
CA SER A 164 -17.24 -1.12 -2.54
C SER A 164 -17.05 -2.64 -2.47
N ASN A 165 -16.37 -3.23 -3.46
CA ASN A 165 -16.36 -4.66 -3.65
C ASN A 165 -15.04 -5.33 -3.21
N LEU A 166 -15.14 -6.61 -2.86
CA LEU A 166 -14.03 -7.55 -2.89
C LEU A 166 -14.07 -8.31 -4.22
N LEU A 167 -13.04 -8.15 -5.04
CA LEU A 167 -12.95 -8.72 -6.37
C LEU A 167 -11.81 -9.72 -6.48
N ARG A 168 -11.97 -10.68 -7.39
CA ARG A 168 -10.90 -11.59 -7.78
C ARG A 168 -10.56 -11.34 -9.24
N ASP A 169 -9.35 -10.86 -9.47
CA ASP A 169 -8.85 -10.54 -10.80
C ASP A 169 -8.18 -11.80 -11.37
N GLN A 170 -8.68 -12.26 -12.53
CA GLN A 170 -8.13 -13.40 -13.25
C GLN A 170 -7.17 -12.92 -14.33
N GLN A 171 -5.99 -13.52 -14.44
CA GLN A 171 -5.20 -13.42 -15.66
C GLN A 171 -5.79 -14.36 -16.72
N GLY A 172 -6.08 -13.82 -17.90
CA GLY A 172 -6.46 -14.63 -19.05
C GLY A 172 -5.28 -15.51 -19.46
N THR A 173 -5.45 -16.83 -19.46
CA THR A 173 -4.48 -17.75 -20.07
C THR A 173 -4.59 -17.62 -21.59
N THR A 174 -3.56 -17.07 -22.25
CA THR A 174 -3.38 -17.14 -23.72
C THR A 174 -2.75 -18.45 -24.14
#